data_AF-A0A140L3P6-F1
#
_entry.id   AF-A0A140L3P6-F1
#
_cell.length_a   1.000
_cell.length_b   1.000
_cell.length_c   1.000
_cell.angle_alpha   90.00
_cell.angle_beta   90.00
_cell.angle_gamma   90.00
#
_symmetry.space_group_name_H-M   'P 1'
#
loop_
_entity.id
_entity.type
_entity.pdbx_description
1 polymer ?
#
loop_
_entity_poly.entity_id
_entity_poly.type
_entity_poly.pdbx_seq_one_letter_code
_entity_poly.pdbx_strand_id
1 'polypeptide(L)'
;MVPPATALIGCLMLGNLFRECGVVDRLSKTAQNELINIVTIFIGLTVGATASAENFLRIETIEVIILGMIAFAGGTAGGVLFGKLMYVLSGGKVNPLIGSAGVSAVPMAARVSQKVAQEEMPGNFILMHAMGPNVAGVIGSAIVAGVLLSLYSG
;
A
#
# COMPACT_ATOMS: atom_id res chain seq x y z
N MET A 1 -8.88 -15.37 -12.70
CA MET A 1 -7.73 -14.51 -13.05
C MET A 1 -8.28 -13.23 -13.64
N VAL A 2 -7.71 -12.08 -13.31
CA VAL A 2 -8.26 -10.75 -13.66
C VAL A 2 -7.31 -10.11 -14.68
N PRO A 3 -7.57 -10.24 -16.00
CA PRO A 3 -6.67 -9.73 -17.03
C PRO A 3 -6.32 -8.23 -16.90
N PRO A 4 -7.23 -7.35 -16.44
CA PRO A 4 -6.89 -5.94 -16.19
C PRO A 4 -5.86 -5.73 -15.08
N ALA A 5 -5.78 -6.64 -14.09
CA ALA A 5 -4.77 -6.58 -13.04
C ALA A 5 -3.36 -6.94 -13.56
N THR A 6 -3.25 -7.58 -14.73
CA THR A 6 -1.98 -8.03 -15.31
C THR A 6 -1.04 -6.88 -15.62
N ALA A 7 -1.55 -5.74 -16.08
CA ALA A 7 -0.70 -4.57 -16.34
C ALA A 7 -0.08 -4.01 -15.06
N LEU A 8 -0.88 -3.88 -14.00
CA LEU A 8 -0.43 -3.35 -12.70
C LEU A 8 0.53 -4.31 -11.99
N ILE A 9 0.13 -5.58 -11.84
CA ILE A 9 0.94 -6.60 -11.18
C ILE A 9 2.17 -6.95 -12.03
N GLY A 10 2.05 -6.96 -13.36
CA GLY A 10 3.16 -7.21 -14.28
C GLY A 10 4.28 -6.18 -14.14
N CYS A 11 3.94 -4.88 -14.14
CA CYS A 11 4.92 -3.83 -13.91
C CYS A 11 5.56 -3.90 -12.51
N LEU A 12 4.78 -4.22 -11.47
CA LEU A 12 5.29 -4.43 -10.11
C LEU A 12 6.29 -5.59 -10.07
N MET A 13 5.94 -6.73 -10.66
CA MET A 13 6.79 -7.93 -10.70
C MET A 13 8.02 -7.74 -11.58
N LEU A 14 7.94 -6.94 -12.64
CA LEU A 14 9.11 -6.55 -13.44
C LEU A 14 10.12 -5.76 -12.59
N GLY A 15 9.65 -4.79 -11.80
CA GLY A 15 10.50 -4.07 -10.85
C GLY A 15 11.11 -4.99 -9.79
N ASN A 16 10.33 -5.95 -9.29
CA ASN A 16 10.83 -6.97 -8.37
C ASN A 16 11.89 -7.87 -9.03
N LEU A 17 11.69 -8.26 -10.28
CA LEU A 17 12.66 -9.05 -11.04
C LEU A 17 13.98 -8.31 -11.23
N PHE A 18 13.94 -7.01 -11.58
CA PHE A 18 15.16 -6.20 -11.68
C PHE A 18 15.95 -6.13 -10.37
N ARG A 19 15.25 -6.15 -9.23
CA ARG A 19 15.86 -6.15 -7.90
C ARG A 19 16.43 -7.52 -7.52
N GLU A 20 15.69 -8.59 -7.76
CA GLU A 20 16.03 -9.94 -7.25
C GLU A 20 16.89 -10.78 -8.22
N CYS A 21 16.93 -10.46 -9.51
CA CYS A 21 17.69 -11.26 -10.49
C CYS A 21 19.22 -11.10 -10.39
N GLY A 22 19.73 -10.11 -9.66
CA GLY A 22 21.17 -9.90 -9.39
C GLY A 22 22.07 -9.60 -10.59
N VAL A 23 21.55 -9.66 -11.82
CA VAL A 23 22.33 -9.47 -13.06
C VAL A 23 22.11 -8.10 -13.72
N VAL A 24 21.09 -7.35 -13.30
CA VAL A 24 20.73 -6.04 -13.89
C VAL A 24 20.83 -4.87 -12.90
N ASP A 25 21.87 -4.85 -12.07
CA ASP A 25 22.08 -3.81 -11.04
C ASP A 25 21.99 -2.38 -11.57
N ARG A 26 22.51 -2.12 -12.77
CA ARG A 26 22.41 -0.80 -13.41
C ARG A 26 20.97 -0.41 -13.67
N LEU A 27 20.17 -1.31 -14.26
CA LEU A 27 18.76 -1.05 -14.53
C LEU A 27 17.97 -0.89 -13.23
N SER A 28 18.22 -1.75 -12.24
CA SER A 28 17.55 -1.69 -10.94
C SER A 28 17.79 -0.35 -10.23
N LYS A 29 19.04 0.12 -10.19
CA LYS A 29 19.40 1.42 -9.60
C LYS A 29 18.82 2.60 -10.37
N THR A 30 18.85 2.57 -11.70
CA THR A 30 18.25 3.62 -12.53
C THR A 30 16.73 3.66 -12.34
N ALA A 31 16.05 2.51 -12.28
CA ALA A 31 14.61 2.43 -12.07
C ALA A 31 14.19 2.97 -10.69
N GLN A 32 14.91 2.60 -9.62
CA GLN A 32 14.57 2.98 -8.24
C GLN A 32 14.92 4.44 -7.86
N ASN A 33 15.82 5.10 -8.60
CA ASN A 33 16.27 6.46 -8.27
C ASN A 33 15.94 7.45 -9.40
N GLU A 34 16.68 7.40 -10.50
CA GLU A 34 16.58 8.41 -11.55
C GLU A 34 15.21 8.39 -12.24
N LEU A 35 14.76 7.21 -12.68
CA LEU A 35 13.52 7.07 -13.43
C LEU A 35 12.30 7.40 -12.55
N ILE A 36 12.25 6.87 -11.33
CA ILE A 36 11.13 7.16 -10.41
C ILE A 36 11.07 8.66 -10.10
N ASN A 37 12.21 9.34 -9.92
CA ASN A 37 12.25 10.78 -9.64
C ASN A 37 11.72 11.59 -10.82
N ILE A 38 12.16 11.28 -12.04
CA ILE A 38 11.70 11.97 -13.26
C ILE A 38 10.20 11.77 -13.46
N VAL A 39 9.72 10.52 -13.39
CA VAL A 39 8.30 10.21 -13.59
C VAL A 39 7.43 10.81 -12.48
N THR A 40 7.91 10.84 -11.23
CA THR A 40 7.21 11.48 -10.12
C THR A 40 7.04 12.97 -10.32
N ILE A 41 8.04 13.67 -10.85
CA ILE A 41 7.92 15.09 -11.20
C ILE A 41 6.82 15.29 -12.25
N PHE A 42 6.79 14.46 -13.31
CA PHE A 42 5.75 14.56 -14.32
C PHE A 42 4.36 14.23 -13.79
N ILE A 43 4.20 13.18 -12.99
CA ILE A 43 2.91 12.85 -12.35
C ILE A 43 2.47 13.98 -11.41
N GLY A 44 3.39 14.52 -10.60
CA GLY A 44 3.09 15.63 -9.70
C GLY A 44 2.64 16.88 -10.46
N LEU A 45 3.30 17.21 -11.57
CA LEU A 45 2.94 18.34 -12.41
C LEU A 45 1.59 18.14 -13.10
N THR A 46 1.33 16.97 -13.67
CA THR A 46 0.07 16.70 -14.38
C THR A 46 -1.12 16.63 -13.44
N VAL A 47 -0.99 15.95 -12.29
CA VAL A 47 -2.03 15.91 -11.26
C VAL A 47 -2.26 17.31 -10.67
N GLY A 48 -1.19 18.05 -10.38
CA GLY A 48 -1.28 19.43 -9.90
C GLY A 48 -1.94 20.38 -10.91
N ALA A 49 -1.67 20.21 -12.21
CA ALA A 49 -2.30 20.99 -13.26
C ALA A 49 -3.82 20.74 -13.37
N THR A 50 -4.30 19.55 -13.00
CA THR A 50 -5.74 19.25 -12.96
C THR A 50 -6.48 19.80 -11.73
N ALA A 51 -5.75 20.26 -10.71
CA ALA A 51 -6.31 20.85 -9.48
C ALA A 51 -6.69 22.33 -9.67
N SER A 52 -7.49 22.64 -10.69
CA SER A 52 -8.06 23.98 -10.87
C SER A 52 -9.05 24.31 -9.75
N ALA A 53 -9.20 25.59 -9.41
CA ALA A 53 -10.10 26.04 -8.34
C ALA A 53 -11.55 25.55 -8.55
N GLU A 54 -12.01 25.49 -9.79
CA GLU A 54 -13.34 25.00 -10.16
C GLU A 54 -13.53 23.49 -9.95
N ASN A 55 -12.46 22.70 -10.00
CA ASN A 55 -12.50 21.26 -9.75
C ASN A 55 -12.27 20.93 -8.27
N PHE A 56 -11.44 21.72 -7.60
CA PHE A 56 -11.03 21.46 -6.22
C PHE A 56 -12.00 22.02 -5.18
N LEU A 57 -12.55 23.23 -5.39
CA LEU A 57 -13.51 23.87 -4.47
C LEU A 57 -14.95 23.38 -4.71
N ARG A 58 -15.11 22.06 -4.72
CA ARG A 58 -16.38 21.36 -4.91
C ARG A 58 -16.72 20.58 -3.66
N ILE A 59 -18.02 20.48 -3.37
CA ILE A 59 -18.52 19.68 -2.23
C ILE A 59 -18.13 18.22 -2.42
N GLU A 60 -18.15 17.76 -3.66
CA GLU A 60 -17.72 16.42 -4.08
C GLU A 60 -16.26 16.13 -3.66
N THR A 61 -15.36 17.12 -3.71
CA THR A 61 -13.97 16.95 -3.27
C THR A 61 -13.88 16.74 -1.76
N ILE A 62 -14.71 17.45 -0.98
CA ILE A 62 -14.79 17.28 0.47
C ILE A 62 -15.33 15.88 0.81
N GLU A 63 -16.36 15.43 0.08
CA GLU A 63 -16.91 14.08 0.25
C GLU A 63 -15.85 13.00 0.01
N VAL A 64 -15.04 13.12 -1.05
CA VAL A 64 -13.94 12.18 -1.34
C VAL A 64 -12.91 12.15 -0.21
N ILE A 65 -12.56 13.30 0.38
CA ILE A 65 -11.63 13.37 1.51
C ILE A 65 -12.19 12.65 2.74
N ILE A 66 -13.46 12.90 3.08
CA ILE A 66 -14.12 12.27 4.23
C ILE A 66 -14.27 10.77 4.02
N LEU A 67 -14.70 10.34 2.83
CA LEU A 67 -14.80 8.93 2.45
C LEU A 67 -13.43 8.25 2.52
N GLY A 68 -12.38 8.92 2.07
CA GLY A 68 -11.00 8.44 2.18
C GLY A 68 -10.60 8.20 3.64
N MET A 69 -10.89 9.14 4.54
CA MET A 69 -10.60 9.01 5.97
C MET A 69 -11.34 7.81 6.59
N ILE A 70 -12.62 7.66 6.29
CA ILE A 70 -13.43 6.53 6.78
C ILE A 70 -12.91 5.21 6.19
N ALA A 71 -12.52 5.19 4.91
CA ALA A 71 -11.96 4.01 4.26
C ALA A 71 -10.63 3.58 4.91
N PHE A 72 -9.74 4.52 5.23
CA PHE A 72 -8.50 4.22 5.96
C PHE A 72 -8.75 3.70 7.38
N ALA A 73 -9.70 4.31 8.10
CA ALA A 73 -10.08 3.87 9.44
C ALA A 73 -10.69 2.46 9.40
N GLY A 74 -11.62 2.21 8.48
CA GLY A 74 -12.26 0.92 8.26
C GLY A 74 -11.26 -0.15 7.82
N GLY A 75 -10.34 0.17 6.92
CA GLY A 75 -9.27 -0.73 6.48
C GLY A 75 -8.32 -1.11 7.62
N THR A 76 -7.94 -0.15 8.46
CA THR A 76 -7.10 -0.39 9.64
C THR A 76 -7.83 -1.25 10.67
N ALA A 77 -9.09 -0.92 10.98
CA ALA A 77 -9.91 -1.69 11.90
C ALA A 77 -10.14 -3.13 11.42
N GLY A 78 -10.46 -3.30 10.14
CA GLY A 78 -10.58 -4.61 9.49
C GLY A 78 -9.28 -5.41 9.52
N GLY A 79 -8.15 -4.76 9.26
CA GLY A 79 -6.82 -5.36 9.35
C GLY A 79 -6.49 -5.86 10.75
N VAL A 80 -6.78 -5.08 11.80
CA VAL A 80 -6.58 -5.49 13.20
C VAL A 80 -7.53 -6.61 13.60
N LEU A 81 -8.80 -6.55 13.20
CA LEU A 81 -9.78 -7.62 13.46
C LEU A 81 -9.32 -8.95 12.83
N PHE A 82 -8.83 -8.89 11.59
CA PHE A 82 -8.26 -10.06 10.93
C PHE A 82 -6.96 -10.52 11.63
N GLY A 83 -6.12 -9.59 12.10
CA GLY A 83 -4.96 -9.89 12.93
C GLY A 83 -5.33 -10.62 14.23
N LYS A 84 -6.43 -10.24 14.89
CA LYS A 84 -6.96 -10.94 16.07
C LYS A 84 -7.47 -12.34 15.72
N LEU A 85 -8.17 -12.50 14.60
CA LEU A 85 -8.59 -13.81 14.11
C LEU A 85 -7.37 -14.72 13.89
N MET A 86 -6.33 -14.20 13.25
CA MET A 86 -5.07 -14.92 13.04
C MET A 86 -4.35 -15.25 14.35
N TYR A 87 -4.42 -14.39 15.37
CA TYR A 87 -3.91 -14.69 16.70
C TYR A 87 -4.60 -15.93 17.31
N VAL A 88 -5.93 -16.01 17.24
CA VAL A 88 -6.69 -17.15 17.75
C VAL A 88 -6.40 -18.42 16.95
N LEU A 89 -6.40 -18.36 15.62
CA LEU A 89 -6.15 -19.52 14.75
C LEU A 89 -4.72 -20.06 14.86
N SER A 90 -3.74 -19.19 15.12
CA SER A 90 -2.33 -19.58 15.27
C SER A 90 -1.95 -20.03 16.69
N GLY A 91 -2.91 -20.04 17.62
CA GLY A 91 -2.66 -20.37 19.02
C GLY A 91 -1.80 -19.33 19.76
N GLY A 92 -1.93 -18.05 19.39
CA GLY A 92 -1.29 -16.94 20.08
C GLY A 92 0.05 -16.46 19.50
N LYS A 93 0.43 -16.93 18.30
CA LYS A 93 1.75 -16.63 17.71
C LYS A 93 1.80 -15.32 16.93
N VAL A 94 0.67 -14.83 16.41
CA VAL A 94 0.61 -13.66 15.53
C VAL A 94 0.18 -12.42 16.28
N ASN A 95 1.06 -11.42 16.45
CA ASN A 95 0.68 -10.17 17.09
C ASN A 95 -0.42 -9.44 16.28
N PRO A 96 -1.60 -9.14 16.87
CA PRO A 96 -2.68 -8.43 16.17
C PRO A 96 -2.28 -7.06 15.61
N LEU A 97 -1.29 -6.39 16.20
CA LEU A 97 -0.74 -5.11 15.72
C LEU A 97 -0.11 -5.20 14.32
N ILE A 98 0.26 -6.41 13.89
CA ILE A 98 0.75 -6.67 12.53
C ILE A 98 -0.38 -6.52 11.51
N GLY A 99 -1.64 -6.70 11.93
CA GLY A 99 -2.82 -6.55 11.07
C GLY A 99 -3.07 -5.12 10.61
N SER A 100 -2.80 -4.10 11.45
CA SER A 100 -2.91 -2.69 11.02
C SER A 100 -1.84 -2.29 10.01
N ALA A 101 -0.71 -2.99 9.95
CA ALA A 101 0.33 -2.74 8.97
C ALA A 101 -0.06 -3.19 7.55
N GLY A 102 -1.20 -3.86 7.36
CA GLY A 102 -1.72 -4.26 6.05
C GLY A 102 -2.19 -3.10 5.17
N VAL A 103 -2.33 -1.88 5.72
CA VAL A 103 -2.58 -0.69 4.92
C VAL A 103 -1.34 -0.38 4.07
N SER A 104 -1.50 -0.26 2.75
CA SER A 104 -0.44 -0.20 1.72
C SER A 104 0.51 1.02 1.76
N ALA A 105 0.64 1.71 2.90
CA ALA A 105 1.52 2.85 3.09
C ALA A 105 2.95 2.38 3.45
N VAL A 106 3.72 2.02 2.42
CA VAL A 106 5.10 1.54 2.59
C VAL A 106 6.09 2.71 2.79
N PRO A 107 7.06 2.63 3.71
CA PRO A 107 7.20 1.69 4.83
C PRO A 107 6.50 2.19 6.12
N MET A 108 5.77 3.30 6.05
CA MET A 108 5.30 4.04 7.22
C MET A 108 4.23 3.30 8.04
N ALA A 109 3.31 2.55 7.44
CA ALA A 109 2.31 1.75 8.18
C ALA A 109 2.99 0.77 9.15
N ALA A 110 3.98 0.02 8.66
CA ALA A 110 4.76 -0.90 9.50
C ALA A 110 5.56 -0.17 10.59
N ARG A 111 6.07 1.05 10.31
CA ARG A 111 6.75 1.89 11.31
C ARG A 111 5.81 2.42 12.40
N VAL A 112 4.58 2.79 12.03
CA VAL A 112 3.56 3.23 12.99
C VAL A 112 3.15 2.06 13.89
N SER A 113 2.89 0.88 13.32
CA SER A 113 2.63 -0.32 14.12
C SER A 113 3.80 -0.67 15.04
N GLN A 114 5.05 -0.53 14.57
CA GLN A 114 6.25 -0.72 15.40
C GLN A 114 6.30 0.27 16.58
N LYS A 115 5.99 1.55 16.33
CA LYS A 115 5.99 2.57 17.37
C LYS A 115 4.97 2.24 18.47
N VAL A 116 3.73 1.90 18.09
CA VAL A 116 2.68 1.50 19.04
C VAL A 116 3.06 0.22 19.79
N ALA A 117 3.69 -0.75 19.12
CA ALA A 117 4.16 -1.96 19.78
C ALA A 117 5.26 -1.69 20.83
N GLN A 118 6.11 -0.69 20.60
CA GLN A 118 7.13 -0.26 21.56
C GLN A 118 6.55 0.57 22.71
N GLU A 119 5.48 1.32 22.47
CA GLU A 119 4.75 2.04 23.53
C GLU A 119 4.07 1.06 24.51
N GLU A 120 3.50 -0.03 24.00
CA GLU A 120 2.89 -1.09 24.81
C GLU A 120 3.94 -1.98 25.52
N MET A 121 5.01 -2.37 24.80
CA MET A 121 6.08 -3.20 25.35
C MET A 121 7.46 -2.75 24.83
N PRO A 122 8.22 -2.02 25.65
CA PRO A 122 9.59 -1.64 25.31
C PRO A 122 10.45 -2.88 25.02
N GLY A 123 11.10 -2.91 23.86
CA GLY A 123 11.89 -4.06 23.37
C GLY A 123 11.14 -5.01 22.42
N ASN A 124 9.84 -4.78 22.17
CA ASN A 124 9.08 -5.52 21.17
C ASN A 124 9.36 -4.99 19.74
N PHE A 125 10.04 -5.78 18.91
CA PHE A 125 10.36 -5.42 17.53
C PHE A 125 9.54 -6.24 16.55
N ILE A 126 8.48 -5.62 16.02
CA ILE A 126 7.58 -6.20 15.01
C ILE A 126 7.82 -5.68 13.60
N LEU A 127 8.68 -4.66 13.39
CA LEU A 127 8.89 -4.03 12.09
C LEU A 127 9.18 -5.03 10.96
N MET A 128 10.08 -5.99 11.21
CA MET A 128 10.46 -7.01 10.21
C MET A 128 9.28 -7.94 9.86
N HIS A 129 8.41 -8.24 10.82
CA HIS A 129 7.22 -9.06 10.60
C HIS A 129 6.07 -8.25 9.97
N ALA A 130 5.92 -6.98 10.36
CA ALA A 130 4.89 -6.07 9.87
C ALA A 130 5.09 -5.65 8.40
N MET A 131 6.32 -5.73 7.88
CA MET A 131 6.58 -5.49 6.45
C MET A 131 5.90 -6.51 5.54
N GLY A 132 5.68 -7.74 6.00
CA GLY A 132 4.98 -8.78 5.22
C GLY A 132 3.56 -8.36 4.82
N PRO A 133 2.67 -8.08 5.78
CA PRO A 133 1.33 -7.57 5.48
C PRO A 133 1.32 -6.24 4.72
N ASN A 134 2.29 -5.35 4.97
CA ASN A 134 2.36 -4.07 4.25
C ASN A 134 2.60 -4.28 2.74
N VAL A 135 3.52 -5.17 2.38
CA VAL A 135 3.75 -5.55 0.97
C VAL A 135 2.54 -6.29 0.39
N ALA A 136 1.91 -7.17 1.17
CA ALA A 136 0.68 -7.86 0.77
C ALA A 136 -0.47 -6.86 0.50
N GLY A 137 -0.55 -5.77 1.26
CA GLY A 137 -1.48 -4.66 1.05
C GLY A 137 -1.32 -4.02 -0.32
N VAL A 138 -0.08 -3.68 -0.72
CA VAL A 138 0.20 -3.09 -2.05
C VAL A 138 -0.26 -4.01 -3.19
N ILE A 139 0.02 -5.30 -3.08
CA ILE A 139 -0.42 -6.30 -4.07
C ILE A 139 -1.95 -6.42 -4.07
N GLY A 140 -2.56 -6.48 -2.89
CA GLY A 140 -4.01 -6.54 -2.72
C GLY A 140 -4.73 -5.36 -3.36
N SER A 141 -4.22 -4.14 -3.17
CA SER A 141 -4.76 -2.93 -3.80
C SER A 141 -4.73 -3.02 -5.33
N ALA A 142 -3.64 -3.53 -5.92
CA ALA A 142 -3.54 -3.73 -7.37
C ALA A 142 -4.54 -4.77 -7.89
N ILE A 143 -4.77 -5.86 -7.14
CA ILE A 143 -5.75 -6.88 -7.48
C ILE A 143 -7.17 -6.30 -7.45
N VAL A 144 -7.52 -5.59 -6.36
CA VAL A 144 -8.85 -4.96 -6.23
C VAL A 144 -9.07 -3.93 -7.33
N ALA A 145 -8.08 -3.09 -7.63
CA ALA A 145 -8.16 -2.14 -8.74
C ALA A 145 -8.40 -2.85 -10.08
N GLY A 146 -7.68 -3.95 -10.35
CA GLY A 146 -7.91 -4.75 -11.56
C GLY A 146 -9.30 -5.39 -11.61
N VAL A 147 -9.84 -5.83 -10.47
CA VAL A 147 -11.22 -6.38 -10.40
C VAL A 147 -12.22 -5.29 -10.70
N LEU A 148 -12.08 -4.11 -10.09
CA LEU A 148 -12.96 -2.96 -10.34
C LEU A 148 -12.90 -2.54 -11.81
N LEU A 149 -11.70 -2.47 -12.40
CA LEU A 149 -11.56 -2.24 -13.84
C LEU A 149 -12.31 -3.31 -14.63
N SER A 150 -12.13 -4.60 -14.35
CA SER A 150 -12.85 -5.65 -15.08
C SER A 150 -14.37 -5.57 -14.97
N LEU A 151 -14.90 -5.03 -13.87
CA LEU A 151 -16.34 -4.91 -13.63
C LEU A 151 -16.94 -3.65 -14.26
N TYR A 152 -16.16 -2.56 -14.33
CA TYR A 152 -16.64 -1.24 -14.78
C TYR A 152 -16.04 -0.77 -16.11
N SER A 153 -15.08 -1.50 -16.71
CA SER A 153 -14.50 -1.21 -18.02
C SER A 153 -15.29 -1.82 -19.19
N GLY A 154 -16.58 -2.10 -18.98
CA GLY A 154 -17.52 -2.55 -20.00
C GLY A 154 -18.13 -1.38 -20.75
#